data_AF-A0A9W4WUJ3-F1
#
_entry.id   AF-A0A9W4WUJ3-F1
#
_cell.length_a   1.000
_cell.length_b   1.000
_cell.length_c   1.000
_cell.angle_alpha   90.00
_cell.angle_beta   90.00
_cell.angle_gamma   90.00
#
_symmetry.space_group_name_H-M   'P 1'
#
loop_
_entity.id
_entity.type
_entity.pdbx_description
1 polymer ?
#
loop_
_entity_poly.entity_id
_entity_poly.type
_entity_poly.pdbx_seq_one_letter_code
_entity_poly.pdbx_strand_id
1 'polypeptide(L)' 'PSFLNEMQLDRYNEELQLVFEFHGQQHYTLNSMFYRRGDIDLEEQKSQNQKKRNICKE' A
#
# COMPACT_ATOMS: atom_id res chain seq x y z
N PRO A 1 -11.80 1.34 -6.34
CA PRO A 1 -12.21 2.64 -6.92
C PRO A 1 -11.45 2.89 -8.24
N SER A 2 -12.08 3.50 -9.24
CA SER A 2 -11.43 3.73 -10.55
C SER A 2 -10.18 4.60 -10.46
N PHE A 3 -10.14 5.55 -9.50
CA PHE A 3 -9.01 6.44 -9.28
C PHE A 3 -7.73 5.74 -8.77
N LEU A 4 -7.83 4.48 -8.33
CA LEU A 4 -6.69 3.73 -7.77
C LEU A 4 -5.94 2.88 -8.80
N ASN A 5 -6.33 2.89 -10.08
CA ASN A 5 -5.68 2.10 -11.13
C ASN A 5 -5.44 0.63 -10.69
N GLU A 6 -6.50 -0.04 -10.22
CA GLU A 6 -6.48 -1.44 -9.73
C GLU A 6 -5.67 -1.69 -8.44
N MET A 7 -5.07 -0.66 -7.83
CA MET A 7 -4.41 -0.81 -6.53
C MET A 7 -5.44 -1.10 -5.43
N GLN A 8 -5.12 -2.07 -4.58
CA GLN A 8 -5.97 -2.49 -3.49
C GLN A 8 -5.81 -1.59 -2.26
N LEU A 9 -6.90 -1.36 -1.54
CA LEU A 9 -6.91 -0.70 -0.23
C LEU A 9 -7.52 -1.65 0.79
N ASP A 10 -7.11 -1.55 2.05
CA ASP A 10 -7.72 -2.34 3.12
C ASP A 10 -9.16 -1.91 3.35
N ARG A 11 -9.41 -0.59 3.33
CA ARG A 11 -10.77 -0.06 3.43
C ARG A 11 -10.91 1.32 2.77
N TYR A 12 -12.05 1.55 2.15
CA TYR A 12 -12.47 2.85 1.65
C TYR A 12 -13.91 3.13 2.09
N ASN A 13 -14.17 4.33 2.58
CA ASN A 13 -15.51 4.83 2.89
C ASN A 13 -15.86 5.91 1.85
N GLU A 14 -16.88 5.65 1.03
CA GLU A 14 -17.31 6.53 -0.05
C GLU A 14 -17.98 7.82 0.45
N GLU A 15 -18.75 7.75 1.54
CA GLU A 15 -19.46 8.89 2.12
C GLU A 15 -18.49 9.94 2.69
N LEU A 16 -17.44 9.48 3.37
CA LEU A 16 -16.40 10.31 3.96
C LEU A 16 -15.23 10.57 3.00
N GLN A 17 -15.24 9.96 1.82
CA GLN A 17 -14.13 9.94 0.87
C GLN A 17 -12.79 9.59 1.55
N LEU A 18 -12.82 8.63 2.46
CA LEU A 18 -11.69 8.34 3.36
C LEU A 18 -11.17 6.92 3.18
N VAL A 19 -9.86 6.81 3.07
CA VAL A 19 -9.13 5.54 2.93
C VAL A 19 -8.44 5.20 4.24
N PHE A 20 -8.45 3.90 4.58
CA PHE A 20 -7.60 3.34 5.63
C PHE A 20 -6.74 2.22 5.06
N GLU A 21 -5.46 2.24 5.44
CA GLU A 21 -4.49 1.19 5.12
C GLU A 21 -3.65 0.90 6.36
N PHE A 22 -3.64 -0.36 6.80
CA PHE A 22 -2.94 -0.81 7.98
C PHE A 22 -1.58 -1.38 7.60
N HIS A 23 -0.53 -0.73 8.09
CA HIS A 23 0.84 -1.17 7.84
C HIS A 23 1.33 -2.08 8.97
N GLY A 24 1.26 -3.39 8.74
CA GLY A 24 1.93 -4.38 9.60
C GLY A 24 3.45 -4.33 9.49
N GLN A 25 4.14 -5.09 10.36
CA GLN A 25 5.61 -5.12 10.43
C GLN A 25 6.29 -5.42 9.08
N GLN A 26 5.64 -6.19 8.22
CA GLN A 26 6.13 -6.48 6.87
C GLN A 26 6.41 -5.21 6.05
N HIS A 27 5.62 -4.13 6.21
CA HIS A 27 5.81 -2.88 5.44
C HIS A 27 7.11 -2.13 5.77
N TYR A 28 7.78 -2.47 6.87
CA TYR A 28 8.93 -1.74 7.39
C TYR A 28 10.20 -2.59 7.41
N THR A 29 10.04 -3.87 7.71
CA THR A 29 11.18 -4.77 7.92
C THR A 29 11.11 -5.95 6.96
N LEU A 30 12.29 -6.35 6.48
CA LEU A 30 12.42 -7.54 5.66
C LEU A 30 11.95 -8.77 6.43
N ASN A 31 10.97 -9.47 5.88
CA ASN A 31 10.49 -10.74 6.37
C ASN A 31 10.50 -11.75 5.22
N SER A 32 11.34 -12.77 5.32
CA SER A 32 11.52 -13.80 4.28
C SER A 32 10.27 -14.64 4.03
N MET A 33 9.28 -14.63 4.93
CA MET A 33 7.98 -15.27 4.71
C MET A 33 7.13 -14.51 3.69
N PHE A 34 7.30 -13.19 3.59
CA PHE A 34 6.51 -12.32 2.72
C PHE A 34 7.28 -11.88 1.47
N TYR A 35 8.61 -11.81 1.54
CA TYR A 35 9.47 -11.30 0.46
C TYR A 35 10.44 -12.38 -0.02
N ARG A 36 10.14 -12.98 -1.17
CA ARG A 36 10.98 -14.04 -1.77
C ARG A 36 12.22 -13.47 -2.45
N ARG A 37 12.14 -12.26 -3.00
CA ARG A 37 13.27 -11.53 -3.62
C ARG A 37 13.92 -10.55 -2.64
N GLY A 38 13.61 -10.65 -1.34
CA GLY A 38 14.22 -9.83 -0.31
C GLY A 38 13.95 -8.34 -0.51
N ASP A 39 15.00 -7.52 -0.45
CA ASP A 39 14.91 -6.05 -0.48
C ASP A 39 14.20 -5.51 -1.72
N ILE A 40 14.29 -6.21 -2.86
CA ILE A 40 13.62 -5.80 -4.10
C ILE A 40 12.11 -5.74 -3.90
N ASP A 41 11.52 -6.77 -3.28
CA ASP A 41 10.08 -6.80 -3.03
C ASP A 41 9.66 -5.72 -2.01
N LEU A 42 10.49 -5.49 -0.98
CA LEU A 42 10.23 -4.48 0.04
C LEU A 42 10.24 -3.06 -0.56
N GLU A 43 11.22 -2.75 -1.40
CA GLU A 43 11.31 -1.44 -2.07
C GLU A 43 10.20 -1.24 -3.11
N GLU A 44 9.83 -2.29 -3.87
CA GLU A 44 8.66 -2.26 -4.76
C GLU A 44 7.38 -1.97 -3.96
N GLN A 45 7.19 -2.63 -2.80
CA GLN A 45 6.03 -2.38 -1.96
C GLN A 45 6.01 -0.95 -1.38
N LYS A 46 7.15 -0.43 -0.92
CA LYS A 46 7.27 0.96 -0.46
C LYS A 46 6.90 1.96 -1.56
N SER A 47 7.37 1.71 -2.78
CA SER A 47 7.04 2.53 -3.96
C SER A 47 5.53 2.51 -4.24
N GLN A 48 4.87 1.35 -4.19
CA GLN A 48 3.42 1.26 -4.34
C GLN A 48 2.66 1.99 -3.22
N ASN A 49 3.06 1.82 -1.96
CA ASN A 49 2.45 2.52 -0.82
C ASN A 49 2.59 4.04 -0.98
N GLN A 50 3.71 4.53 -1.50
CA GLN A 50 3.89 5.95 -1.77
C GLN A 50 3.00 6.45 -2.90
N LYS A 51 2.80 5.66 -3.96
CA LYS A 51 1.84 5.98 -5.04
C LYS A 51 0.42 6.08 -4.51
N LYS A 52 -0.03 5.12 -3.70
CA LYS A 52 -1.35 5.16 -3.04
C LYS A 52 -1.52 6.43 -2.21
N ARG A 53 -0.51 6.77 -1.39
CA ARG A 53 -0.51 7.99 -0.58
C ARG A 53 -0.61 9.25 -1.42
N ASN A 54 0.06 9.33 -2.56
CA ASN A 54 -0.01 10.50 -3.43
C ASN A 54 -1.39 10.63 -4.06
N ILE A 55 -1.98 9.52 -4.53
CA ILE A 55 -3.32 9.50 -5.11
C ILE A 55 -4.40 9.89 -4.09
N CYS A 56 -4.24 9.51 -2.82
CA CYS A 56 -5.23 9.81 -1.76
C CYS A 56 -4.97 11.15 -1.04
N LYS A 57 -3.93 11.91 -1.44
CA LYS A 57 -3.65 13.25 -0.90
C LYS A 57 -4.38 14.36 -1.67
N GLU A 58 -4.76 14.07 -2.91
CA GLU A 58 -5.52 14.94 -3.80
C GLU A 58 -7.02 14.76 -3.55
#